data_AF-A0A8S3CUZ6-F1
#
_entry.id   AF-A0A8S3CUZ6-F1
#
_cell.length_a   1.000
_cell.length_b   1.000
_cell.length_c   1.000
_cell.angle_alpha   90.00
_cell.angle_beta   90.00
_cell.angle_gamma   90.00
#
_symmetry.space_group_name_H-M   'P 1'
#
loop_
_entity.id
_entity.type
_entity.pdbx_description
1 polymer ?
#
loop_
_entity_poly.entity_id
_entity_poly.type
_entity_poly.pdbx_seq_one_letter_code
_entity_poly.pdbx_strand_id
1 'polypeptide(L)'
;IKGVVIDLNSLLKQIQLDQSKRIENKVDEPLAINISNLNNFIDKSTKELNGEFLHSQLLIDCLLRMKPNLTDKNELINLCQKFYENNPKELSLVREFEQNYSSNQAVWWYTRDSFVYRLLNKALRVQNIDLLFLFRFFIRDIEVQLKQYQCSSLVRVYRGQLMSTDELDQLKMSLGEYISVNSFFSTSLNRQQAIKFLNDYTFSHNFQKVLFEIDADPQLDHLKSFAKINSISSYANEQEILFMFGSIFRLVNVKQEKNGLCIIQMILSNHSDEHLRILFDNIKNEYSGVNEETSLHSFGNILYQMGKYDLAEKYFHRLLNDLPSDHDDIAKCYHSLGVLALIKDNYDLSLNWHEKSLEILKPNDPCLADCYHSIGCIYQKKGHSKLALEFYDKSLNIWKNCFGEDYHQIADCLNNMGCLYESEKNYSKALECHKKALSIRKKCLPKNHSDLGASYNNIGNIYLCLEEYDLALENYNHSYEIKKKSLPSQHPSLASTLENIGLVYEEKKSFQLALDYYEKAAAIFRETFSSSHSRVIEIEQDIQRVLSKLKSQGTTIVSRF
;
A
#
# COMPACT_ATOMS: atom_id res chain seq x y z
N ILE A 1 -11.19 -11.71 -3.30
CA ILE A 1 -10.82 -11.40 -1.89
C ILE A 1 -12.07 -10.84 -1.20
N LYS A 2 -12.89 -11.70 -0.58
CA LYS A 2 -14.09 -11.30 0.17
C LYS A 2 -13.71 -11.24 1.65
N GLY A 3 -13.54 -10.04 2.20
CA GLY A 3 -13.16 -9.88 3.60
C GLY A 3 -13.24 -8.46 4.14
N VAL A 4 -13.58 -7.46 3.32
CA VAL A 4 -13.77 -6.09 3.81
C VAL A 4 -15.20 -5.97 4.33
N VAL A 5 -15.31 -6.01 5.65
CA VAL A 5 -16.56 -5.70 6.35
C VAL A 5 -16.61 -4.18 6.49
N ILE A 6 -17.45 -3.54 5.67
CA ILE A 6 -17.49 -2.08 5.48
C ILE A 6 -18.27 -1.38 6.61
N ASP A 7 -19.13 -2.11 7.34
CA ASP A 7 -19.92 -1.56 8.44
C ASP A 7 -19.80 -2.39 9.72
N LEU A 8 -19.77 -1.69 10.86
CA LEU A 8 -19.66 -2.26 12.19
C LEU A 8 -20.81 -3.21 12.53
N ASN A 9 -22.03 -3.01 12.01
CA ASN A 9 -23.12 -3.97 12.19
C ASN A 9 -22.94 -5.25 11.38
N SER A 10 -22.37 -5.16 10.18
CA SER A 10 -22.03 -6.33 9.38
C SER A 10 -20.91 -7.16 10.04
N LEU A 11 -20.03 -6.51 10.81
CA LEU A 11 -19.05 -7.17 11.66
C LEU A 11 -19.69 -7.88 12.85
N LEU A 12 -20.57 -7.21 13.61
CA LEU A 12 -21.32 -7.81 14.72
C LEU A 12 -22.01 -9.11 14.25
N LYS A 13 -22.63 -9.08 13.07
CA LYS A 13 -23.30 -10.24 12.45
C LYS A 13 -22.33 -11.36 12.06
N GLN A 14 -21.19 -11.03 11.45
CA GLN A 14 -20.17 -12.01 11.06
C GLN A 14 -19.48 -12.64 12.29
N ILE A 15 -19.22 -11.86 13.33
CA ILE A 15 -18.62 -12.39 14.56
C ILE A 15 -19.65 -13.25 15.34
N GLN A 16 -20.93 -12.91 15.36
CA GLN A 16 -21.99 -13.78 15.91
C GLN A 16 -22.08 -15.14 15.16
N LEU A 17 -21.98 -15.13 13.83
CA LEU A 17 -21.95 -16.33 12.99
C LEU A 17 -20.69 -17.19 13.18
N ASP A 18 -19.57 -16.58 13.57
CA ASP A 18 -18.33 -17.31 13.85
C ASP A 18 -18.28 -17.84 15.28
N GLN A 19 -18.95 -17.18 16.25
CA GLN A 19 -19.06 -17.68 17.62
C GLN A 19 -19.80 -19.03 17.66
N SER A 20 -20.84 -19.19 16.84
CA SER A 20 -21.54 -20.47 16.67
C SER A 20 -20.65 -21.54 16.02
N LYS A 21 -19.78 -21.17 15.07
CA LYS A 21 -18.80 -22.10 14.48
C LYS A 21 -17.63 -22.49 15.39
N ARG A 22 -17.16 -21.58 16.26
CA ARG A 22 -16.06 -21.81 17.22
C ARG A 22 -16.44 -22.76 18.35
N ILE A 23 -17.72 -22.86 18.69
CA ILE A 23 -18.22 -23.83 19.66
C ILE A 23 -18.12 -25.27 19.08
N GLU A 24 -18.14 -25.43 17.76
CA GLU A 24 -18.13 -26.73 17.11
C GLU A 24 -16.73 -27.20 16.66
N ASN A 25 -15.79 -26.30 16.32
CA ASN A 25 -14.47 -26.71 15.82
C ASN A 25 -13.33 -25.82 16.37
N LYS A 26 -12.42 -26.40 17.15
CA LYS A 26 -11.09 -25.85 17.44
C LYS A 26 -10.27 -25.91 16.14
N VAL A 27 -10.41 -24.94 15.27
CA VAL A 27 -9.55 -24.79 14.08
C VAL A 27 -8.58 -23.65 14.38
N ASP A 28 -7.28 -23.94 14.39
CA ASP A 28 -6.25 -22.90 14.44
C ASP A 28 -6.41 -21.99 13.21
N GLU A 29 -6.54 -20.70 13.45
CA GLU A 29 -6.83 -19.71 12.42
C GLU A 29 -5.54 -19.30 11.69
N PRO A 30 -5.57 -19.03 10.36
CA PRO A 30 -4.38 -18.71 9.58
C PRO A 30 -3.67 -17.43 10.07
N LEU A 31 -2.33 -17.40 9.95
CA LEU A 31 -1.52 -16.20 10.24
C LEU A 31 -1.77 -15.16 9.16
N ALA A 32 -1.96 -13.90 9.56
CA ALA A 32 -1.94 -12.79 8.62
C ALA A 32 -0.48 -12.47 8.25
N ILE A 33 -0.06 -12.90 7.07
CA ILE A 33 1.31 -12.77 6.58
C ILE A 33 1.33 -11.89 5.32
N ASN A 34 2.14 -10.83 5.32
CA ASN A 34 2.48 -10.06 4.13
C ASN A 34 3.91 -10.39 3.71
N ILE A 35 4.12 -10.69 2.43
CA ILE A 35 5.45 -10.99 1.88
C ILE A 35 5.94 -9.78 1.09
N SER A 36 7.15 -9.31 1.37
CA SER A 36 7.82 -8.33 0.53
C SER A 36 8.53 -9.06 -0.61
N ASN A 37 8.15 -8.85 -1.86
CA ASN A 37 8.92 -9.38 -2.99
C ASN A 37 10.05 -8.41 -3.37
N LEU A 38 11.25 -8.60 -2.80
CA LEU A 38 12.51 -7.84 -2.99
C LEU A 38 13.01 -7.82 -4.40
N ASN A 39 12.78 -8.89 -5.16
CA ASN A 39 13.12 -8.92 -6.57
C ASN A 39 12.33 -7.90 -7.44
N ASN A 40 11.33 -7.21 -6.85
CA ASN A 40 10.55 -6.14 -7.48
C ASN A 40 10.74 -4.75 -6.81
N PHE A 41 11.82 -4.54 -6.03
CA PHE A 41 11.98 -3.32 -5.22
C PHE A 41 12.38 -2.07 -5.96
N ILE A 42 12.83 -2.20 -7.20
CA ILE A 42 13.35 -1.03 -7.92
C ILE A 42 12.18 -0.11 -8.35
N ASP A 43 10.93 -0.61 -8.37
CA ASP A 43 10.17 -0.40 -9.59
C ASP A 43 8.63 -0.58 -9.51
N LYS A 44 7.95 0.04 -8.53
CA LYS A 44 6.49 0.24 -8.61
C LYS A 44 6.09 1.58 -8.02
N SER A 45 5.18 2.29 -8.71
CA SER A 45 4.44 3.38 -8.06
C SER A 45 3.82 2.84 -6.76
N THR A 46 3.69 3.67 -5.74
CA THR A 46 3.18 3.33 -4.40
C THR A 46 1.77 2.72 -4.37
N LYS A 47 1.14 2.48 -5.54
CA LYS A 47 -0.24 2.07 -5.74
C LYS A 47 -0.45 0.59 -6.10
N GLU A 48 0.56 -0.17 -6.54
CA GLU A 48 0.34 -1.53 -7.07
C GLU A 48 1.20 -2.60 -6.38
N LEU A 49 0.54 -3.43 -5.56
CA LEU A 49 1.00 -4.69 -4.93
C LEU A 49 2.17 -4.64 -3.92
N ASN A 50 3.21 -3.81 -4.10
CA ASN A 50 4.29 -3.68 -3.11
C ASN A 50 3.94 -2.63 -2.01
N GLY A 51 2.96 -1.78 -2.28
CA GLY A 51 2.40 -0.85 -1.31
C GLY A 51 1.73 -1.54 -0.13
N GLU A 52 1.17 -2.75 -0.29
CA GLU A 52 0.46 -3.40 0.82
C GLU A 52 1.37 -3.73 2.01
N PHE A 53 2.57 -4.27 1.77
CA PHE A 53 3.54 -4.53 2.84
C PHE A 53 3.93 -3.23 3.55
N LEU A 54 4.29 -2.21 2.77
CA LEU A 54 4.81 -0.94 3.28
C LEU A 54 3.74 -0.09 3.97
N HIS A 55 2.58 0.07 3.34
CA HIS A 55 1.42 0.76 3.90
C HIS A 55 0.88 0.04 5.13
N SER A 56 0.97 -1.31 5.19
CA SER A 56 0.65 -2.04 6.42
C SER A 56 1.64 -1.70 7.53
N GLN A 57 2.94 -1.63 7.24
CA GLN A 57 3.93 -1.21 8.25
C GLN A 57 3.71 0.23 8.72
N LEU A 58 3.39 1.15 7.80
CA LEU A 58 3.08 2.55 8.11
C LEU A 58 1.81 2.68 8.93
N LEU A 59 0.77 1.90 8.62
CA LEU A 59 -0.46 1.84 9.40
C LEU A 59 -0.16 1.40 10.84
N ILE A 60 0.68 0.37 11.01
CA ILE A 60 1.08 -0.12 12.33
C ILE A 60 1.88 0.95 13.09
N ASP A 61 2.88 1.56 12.46
CA ASP A 61 3.69 2.65 13.05
C ASP A 61 2.81 3.85 13.44
N CYS A 62 1.84 4.22 12.59
CA CYS A 62 0.88 5.28 12.89
C CYS A 62 -0.01 4.93 14.08
N LEU A 63 -0.55 3.71 14.15
CA LEU A 63 -1.37 3.28 15.29
C LEU A 63 -0.58 3.31 16.61
N LEU A 64 0.71 2.95 16.59
CA LEU A 64 1.56 2.92 17.79
C LEU A 64 1.93 4.32 18.29
N ARG A 65 2.19 5.25 17.36
CA ARG A 65 2.61 6.63 17.67
C ARG A 65 1.44 7.59 17.90
N MET A 66 0.23 7.21 17.52
CA MET A 66 -0.94 8.04 17.75
C MET A 66 -1.30 8.06 19.23
N LYS A 67 -1.53 9.27 19.76
CA LYS A 67 -1.93 9.43 21.15
C LYS A 67 -3.33 8.83 21.39
N PRO A 68 -3.48 7.92 22.36
CA PRO A 68 -4.79 7.42 22.73
C PRO A 68 -5.56 8.50 23.51
N ASN A 69 -6.88 8.54 23.33
CA ASN A 69 -7.77 9.38 24.14
C ASN A 69 -8.76 8.48 24.91
N LEU A 70 -9.38 9.03 25.95
CA LEU A 70 -10.32 8.29 26.81
C LEU A 70 -11.63 7.95 26.07
N THR A 71 -12.04 8.82 25.15
CA THR A 71 -13.25 8.65 24.34
C THR A 71 -13.21 7.35 23.54
N ASP A 72 -12.08 7.04 22.93
CA ASP A 72 -11.85 5.82 22.14
C ASP A 72 -11.87 4.55 23.00
N LYS A 73 -11.32 4.60 24.22
CA LYS A 73 -11.43 3.49 25.17
C LYS A 73 -12.90 3.22 25.52
N ASN A 74 -13.68 4.27 25.77
CA ASN A 74 -15.10 4.14 26.09
C ASN A 74 -15.91 3.64 24.89
N GLU A 75 -15.58 4.09 23.68
CA GLU A 75 -16.17 3.59 22.43
C GLU A 75 -15.90 2.09 22.26
N LEU A 76 -14.66 1.63 22.49
CA LEU A 76 -14.32 0.20 22.48
C LEU A 76 -15.15 -0.60 23.50
N ILE A 77 -15.27 -0.10 24.72
CA ILE A 77 -16.02 -0.78 25.79
C ILE A 77 -17.50 -0.89 25.41
N ASN A 78 -18.13 0.20 24.95
CA ASN A 78 -19.52 0.21 24.51
C ASN A 78 -19.76 -0.78 23.37
N LEU A 79 -18.83 -0.85 22.40
CA LEU A 79 -18.87 -1.83 21.33
C LEU A 79 -18.79 -3.27 21.85
N CYS A 80 -17.89 -3.53 22.81
CA CYS A 80 -17.76 -4.86 23.42
C CYS A 80 -19.02 -5.23 24.21
N GLN A 81 -19.61 -4.30 24.96
CA GLN A 81 -20.84 -4.52 25.72
C GLN A 81 -22.01 -4.87 24.79
N LYS A 82 -22.17 -4.16 23.68
CA LYS A 82 -23.17 -4.46 22.65
C LYS A 82 -22.91 -5.80 21.98
N PHE A 83 -21.64 -6.08 21.65
CA PHE A 83 -21.28 -7.33 20.98
C PHE A 83 -21.55 -8.56 21.85
N TYR A 84 -21.30 -8.47 23.16
CA TYR A 84 -21.49 -9.55 24.12
C TYR A 84 -22.81 -9.45 24.91
N GLU A 85 -23.81 -8.71 24.41
CA GLU A 85 -25.10 -8.51 25.09
C GLU A 85 -25.77 -9.83 25.50
N ASN A 86 -25.61 -10.87 24.67
CA ASN A 86 -26.19 -12.20 24.87
C ASN A 86 -25.22 -13.20 25.53
N ASN A 87 -24.04 -12.77 25.98
CA ASN A 87 -23.03 -13.62 26.61
C ASN A 87 -22.64 -13.07 28.00
N PRO A 88 -23.28 -13.54 29.09
CA PRO A 88 -23.09 -12.96 30.42
C PRO A 88 -21.67 -13.12 30.96
N LYS A 89 -20.97 -14.20 30.57
CA LYS A 89 -19.58 -14.46 30.99
C LYS A 89 -18.61 -13.43 30.40
N GLU A 90 -18.79 -13.11 29.12
CA GLU A 90 -17.96 -12.11 28.45
C GLU A 90 -18.29 -10.71 28.93
N LEU A 91 -19.58 -10.42 29.17
CA LEU A 91 -20.01 -9.13 29.67
C LEU A 91 -19.43 -8.83 31.06
N SER A 92 -19.28 -9.84 31.94
CA SER A 92 -18.58 -9.65 33.21
C SER A 92 -17.09 -9.33 33.02
N LEU A 93 -16.42 -9.97 32.06
CA LEU A 93 -15.02 -9.67 31.73
C LEU A 93 -14.85 -8.27 31.13
N VAL A 94 -15.81 -7.80 30.32
CA VAL A 94 -15.81 -6.44 29.78
C VAL A 94 -15.93 -5.40 30.91
N ARG A 95 -16.83 -5.62 31.88
CA ARG A 95 -16.96 -4.73 33.04
C ARG A 95 -15.72 -4.75 33.94
N GLU A 96 -15.12 -5.94 34.12
CA GLU A 96 -13.86 -6.08 34.85
C GLU A 96 -12.73 -5.30 34.16
N PHE A 97 -12.63 -5.41 32.83
CA PHE A 97 -11.65 -4.66 32.05
C PHE A 97 -11.89 -3.14 32.15
N GLU A 98 -13.13 -2.68 32.03
CA GLU A 98 -13.50 -1.27 32.18
C GLU A 98 -13.04 -0.68 33.52
N GLN A 99 -13.26 -1.41 34.62
CA GLN A 99 -12.97 -0.96 35.99
C GLN A 99 -11.50 -1.11 36.39
N ASN A 100 -10.86 -2.23 36.01
CA ASN A 100 -9.58 -2.64 36.58
C ASN A 100 -8.40 -2.52 35.59
N TYR A 101 -8.63 -2.22 34.31
CA TYR A 101 -7.55 -2.12 33.34
C TYR A 101 -6.55 -1.01 33.70
N SER A 102 -5.28 -1.40 33.76
CA SER A 102 -4.13 -0.49 33.85
C SER A 102 -3.14 -0.80 32.72
N SER A 103 -2.45 0.23 32.23
CA SER A 103 -1.44 0.11 31.15
C SER A 103 -0.33 -0.90 31.47
N ASN A 104 -0.07 -1.14 32.76
CA ASN A 104 0.96 -2.07 33.25
C ASN A 104 0.52 -3.54 33.19
N GLN A 105 -0.74 -3.81 32.87
CA GLN A 105 -1.34 -5.15 32.81
C GLN A 105 -1.81 -5.54 31.40
N ALA A 106 -1.50 -4.75 30.38
CA ALA A 106 -1.88 -5.04 28.99
C ALA A 106 -1.47 -6.45 28.50
N VAL A 107 -0.22 -6.90 28.71
CA VAL A 107 0.20 -8.26 28.31
C VAL A 107 -0.55 -9.35 29.09
N TRP A 108 -0.85 -9.11 30.37
CA TRP A 108 -1.66 -10.03 31.17
C TRP A 108 -3.08 -10.15 30.63
N TRP A 109 -3.74 -9.03 30.31
CA TRP A 109 -5.06 -9.01 29.69
C TRP A 109 -5.08 -9.64 28.30
N TYR A 110 -4.01 -9.46 27.53
CA TYR A 110 -3.85 -10.04 26.20
C TYR A 110 -3.72 -11.57 26.27
N THR A 111 -2.96 -12.10 27.22
CA THR A 111 -2.73 -13.54 27.36
C THR A 111 -3.85 -14.27 28.10
N ARG A 112 -4.60 -13.57 28.95
CA ARG A 112 -5.79 -14.13 29.63
C ARG A 112 -6.86 -14.53 28.62
N ASP A 113 -7.50 -15.68 28.86
CA ASP A 113 -8.69 -16.10 28.12
C ASP A 113 -9.84 -15.09 28.35
N SER A 114 -9.94 -14.12 27.45
CA SER A 114 -10.83 -12.98 27.54
C SER A 114 -11.26 -12.51 26.15
N PHE A 115 -12.20 -11.56 26.11
CA PHE A 115 -12.61 -10.94 24.85
C PHE A 115 -11.48 -10.20 24.14
N VAL A 116 -10.51 -9.66 24.90
CA VAL A 116 -9.42 -8.83 24.38
C VAL A 116 -8.57 -9.63 23.39
N TYR A 117 -8.07 -10.80 23.79
CA TYR A 117 -7.29 -11.70 22.93
C TYR A 117 -8.04 -12.03 21.63
N ARG A 118 -9.32 -12.42 21.76
CA ARG A 118 -10.12 -12.90 20.61
C ARG A 118 -10.48 -11.77 19.65
N LEU A 119 -10.91 -10.62 20.14
CA LEU A 119 -11.28 -9.49 19.29
C LEU A 119 -10.06 -8.86 18.63
N LEU A 120 -8.97 -8.64 19.38
CA LEU A 120 -7.76 -8.03 18.84
C LEU A 120 -7.11 -8.91 17.77
N ASN A 121 -6.91 -10.20 18.03
CA ASN A 121 -6.33 -11.09 17.02
C ASN A 121 -7.26 -11.27 15.80
N LYS A 122 -8.59 -11.23 15.98
CA LYS A 122 -9.53 -11.22 14.85
C LYS A 122 -9.38 -9.94 14.04
N ALA A 123 -9.33 -8.78 14.70
CA ALA A 123 -9.17 -7.48 14.05
C ALA A 123 -7.87 -7.40 13.24
N LEU A 124 -6.76 -7.89 13.80
CA LEU A 124 -5.47 -8.00 13.11
C LEU A 124 -5.58 -8.91 11.86
N ARG A 125 -6.24 -10.06 11.98
CA ARG A 125 -6.36 -11.02 10.87
C ARG A 125 -7.19 -10.50 9.70
N VAL A 126 -8.34 -9.91 9.99
CA VAL A 126 -9.24 -9.36 8.95
C VAL A 126 -8.89 -7.92 8.58
N GLN A 127 -7.80 -7.38 9.13
CA GLN A 127 -7.38 -5.99 9.01
C GLN A 127 -8.52 -4.99 9.26
N ASN A 128 -9.29 -5.21 10.34
CA ASN A 128 -10.36 -4.33 10.74
C ASN A 128 -9.77 -3.03 11.30
N ILE A 129 -9.68 -2.02 10.45
CA ILE A 129 -9.08 -0.73 10.77
C ILE A 129 -9.77 -0.03 11.95
N ASP A 130 -11.10 -0.08 12.01
CA ASP A 130 -11.88 0.55 13.08
C ASP A 130 -11.55 -0.04 14.46
N LEU A 131 -11.56 -1.37 14.57
CA LEU A 131 -11.19 -2.05 15.81
C LEU A 131 -9.73 -1.84 16.15
N LEU A 132 -8.82 -1.89 15.18
CA LEU A 132 -7.39 -1.62 15.42
C LEU A 132 -7.15 -0.19 15.91
N PHE A 133 -7.87 0.78 15.35
CA PHE A 133 -7.86 2.16 15.81
C PHE A 133 -8.34 2.29 17.25
N LEU A 134 -9.42 1.60 17.64
CA LEU A 134 -9.91 1.64 19.02
C LEU A 134 -9.00 0.87 19.99
N PHE A 135 -8.39 -0.22 19.55
CA PHE A 135 -7.40 -0.97 20.33
C PHE A 135 -6.03 -0.31 20.42
N ARG A 136 -5.79 0.81 19.72
CA ARG A 136 -4.45 1.43 19.63
C ARG A 136 -3.83 1.75 20.99
N PHE A 137 -4.63 2.17 21.98
CA PHE A 137 -4.14 2.43 23.34
C PHE A 137 -3.57 1.15 23.98
N PHE A 138 -4.30 0.04 23.85
CA PHE A 138 -3.95 -1.25 24.42
C PHE A 138 -2.74 -1.86 23.70
N ILE A 139 -2.72 -1.74 22.38
CA ILE A 139 -1.60 -2.12 21.51
C ILE A 139 -0.30 -1.38 21.94
N ARG A 140 -0.38 -0.07 22.16
CA ARG A 140 0.76 0.74 22.62
C ARG A 140 1.20 0.32 24.02
N ASP A 141 0.27 0.05 24.93
CA ASP A 141 0.59 -0.43 26.28
C ASP A 141 1.31 -1.80 26.26
N ILE A 142 0.92 -2.70 25.34
CA ILE A 142 1.68 -3.94 25.09
C ILE A 142 3.09 -3.61 24.61
N GLU A 143 3.25 -2.72 23.63
CA GLU A 143 4.57 -2.36 23.10
C GLU A 143 5.51 -1.84 24.19
N VAL A 144 5.00 -0.96 25.07
CA VAL A 144 5.76 -0.41 26.20
C VAL A 144 6.21 -1.53 27.14
N GLN A 145 5.33 -2.48 27.48
CA GLN A 145 5.71 -3.62 28.31
C GLN A 145 6.72 -4.53 27.60
N LEU A 146 6.55 -4.82 26.32
CA LEU A 146 7.53 -5.63 25.58
C LEU A 146 8.91 -4.96 25.55
N LYS A 147 8.98 -3.62 25.41
CA LYS A 147 10.26 -2.88 25.51
C LYS A 147 10.88 -3.02 26.90
N GLN A 148 10.08 -2.97 27.96
CA GLN A 148 10.56 -3.11 29.34
C GLN A 148 11.14 -4.51 29.63
N TYR A 149 10.57 -5.56 29.03
CA TYR A 149 10.96 -6.96 29.24
C TYR A 149 11.69 -7.56 28.02
N GLN A 150 12.28 -6.71 27.18
CA GLN A 150 12.97 -7.10 25.94
C GLN A 150 14.05 -8.16 26.23
N CYS A 151 14.19 -9.13 25.32
CA CYS A 151 15.24 -10.14 25.44
C CYS A 151 16.64 -9.49 25.34
N SER A 152 17.61 -9.98 26.12
CA SER A 152 18.97 -9.43 26.18
C SER A 152 20.01 -10.16 25.34
N SER A 153 19.68 -11.36 24.85
CA SER A 153 20.58 -12.22 24.07
C SER A 153 19.82 -12.90 22.93
N LEU A 154 20.56 -13.39 21.94
CA LEU A 154 20.04 -14.19 20.83
C LEU A 154 19.22 -15.37 21.38
N VAL A 155 17.98 -15.51 20.91
CA VAL A 155 17.09 -16.62 21.26
C VAL A 155 16.61 -17.35 20.02
N ARG A 156 16.50 -18.68 20.13
CA ARG A 156 15.79 -19.50 19.15
C ARG A 156 14.43 -19.89 19.71
N VAL A 157 13.37 -19.60 18.96
CA VAL A 157 11.99 -19.83 19.36
C VAL A 157 11.24 -20.64 18.31
N TYR A 158 10.14 -21.26 18.75
CA TYR A 158 9.39 -22.23 17.98
C TYR A 158 7.90 -21.93 18.02
N ARG A 159 7.21 -22.11 16.89
CA ARG A 159 5.74 -22.03 16.82
C ARG A 159 5.19 -23.11 15.90
N GLY A 160 4.31 -23.94 16.43
CA GLY A 160 3.52 -24.88 15.64
C GLY A 160 2.30 -24.17 15.05
N GLN A 161 2.02 -24.43 13.78
CA GLN A 161 0.85 -23.91 13.09
C GLN A 161 0.33 -24.86 12.00
N LEU A 162 -0.99 -24.92 11.85
CA LEU A 162 -1.62 -25.45 10.64
C LEU A 162 -1.65 -24.37 9.56
N MET A 163 -1.29 -24.75 8.35
CA MET A 163 -1.23 -23.85 7.19
C MET A 163 -1.82 -24.53 5.97
N SER A 164 -2.50 -23.78 5.11
CA SER A 164 -3.00 -24.34 3.85
C SER A 164 -1.84 -24.69 2.91
N THR A 165 -2.08 -25.61 1.97
CA THR A 165 -1.07 -25.93 0.94
C THR A 165 -0.68 -24.71 0.11
N ASP A 166 -1.65 -23.86 -0.21
CA ASP A 166 -1.45 -22.67 -1.06
C ASP A 166 -0.57 -21.62 -0.37
N GLU A 167 -0.84 -21.32 0.91
CA GLU A 167 0.00 -20.41 1.71
C GLU A 167 1.43 -20.95 1.85
N LEU A 168 1.56 -22.26 2.05
CA LEU A 168 2.88 -22.87 2.18
C LEU A 168 3.66 -22.82 0.86
N ASP A 169 3.00 -23.03 -0.27
CA ASP A 169 3.64 -22.96 -1.58
C ASP A 169 4.05 -21.52 -1.92
N GLN A 170 3.27 -20.52 -1.53
CA GLN A 170 3.68 -19.11 -1.60
C GLN A 170 4.94 -18.83 -0.77
N LEU A 171 5.02 -19.36 0.46
CA LEU A 171 6.23 -19.23 1.28
C LEU A 171 7.44 -19.92 0.63
N LYS A 172 7.27 -21.11 0.06
CA LYS A 172 8.36 -21.80 -0.67
C LYS A 172 8.86 -21.00 -1.87
N MET A 173 7.98 -20.28 -2.57
CA MET A 173 8.37 -19.41 -3.69
C MET A 173 9.08 -18.12 -3.23
N SER A 174 8.97 -17.77 -1.95
CA SER A 174 9.48 -16.51 -1.39
C SER A 174 10.76 -16.70 -0.57
N LEU A 175 11.57 -17.72 -0.88
CA LEU A 175 12.83 -17.97 -0.17
C LEU A 175 13.80 -16.79 -0.33
N GLY A 176 14.34 -16.32 0.79
CA GLY A 176 15.25 -15.16 0.84
C GLY A 176 14.53 -13.81 1.04
N GLU A 177 13.22 -13.76 0.85
CA GLU A 177 12.37 -12.58 0.96
C GLU A 177 12.04 -12.22 2.44
N TYR A 178 11.60 -10.97 2.69
CA TYR A 178 11.08 -10.58 4.00
C TYR A 178 9.58 -10.83 4.12
N ILE A 179 9.18 -11.12 5.35
CA ILE A 179 7.83 -11.46 5.73
C ILE A 179 7.45 -10.60 6.93
N SER A 180 6.31 -9.92 6.85
CA SER A 180 5.68 -9.26 7.99
C SER A 180 4.56 -10.12 8.52
N VAL A 181 4.60 -10.42 9.81
CA VAL A 181 3.49 -11.07 10.51
C VAL A 181 2.60 -9.99 11.10
N ASN A 182 1.43 -9.76 10.50
CA ASN A 182 0.49 -8.70 10.90
C ASN A 182 -0.40 -9.07 12.09
N SER A 183 0.04 -10.03 12.91
CA SER A 183 -0.55 -10.40 14.18
C SER A 183 0.54 -10.50 15.24
N PHE A 184 0.16 -10.46 16.51
CA PHE A 184 1.10 -10.80 17.58
C PHE A 184 1.58 -12.24 17.38
N PHE A 185 2.89 -12.44 17.46
CA PHE A 185 3.48 -13.75 17.19
C PHE A 185 3.91 -14.38 18.51
N SER A 186 3.02 -15.20 19.07
CA SER A 186 3.31 -15.98 20.26
C SER A 186 4.15 -17.21 19.90
N THR A 187 5.26 -17.41 20.59
CA THR A 187 6.22 -18.49 20.33
C THR A 187 6.72 -19.08 21.65
N SER A 188 7.27 -20.29 21.60
CA SER A 188 7.83 -20.98 22.77
C SER A 188 9.34 -21.17 22.63
N LEU A 189 10.07 -21.09 23.74
CA LEU A 189 11.47 -21.53 23.81
C LEU A 189 11.60 -23.07 23.70
N ASN A 190 10.49 -23.81 23.90
CA ASN A 190 10.48 -25.27 23.88
C ASN A 190 9.91 -25.81 22.56
N ARG A 191 10.80 -26.37 21.72
CA ARG A 191 10.44 -27.00 20.44
C ARG A 191 9.38 -28.10 20.59
N GLN A 192 9.49 -28.94 21.62
CA GLN A 192 8.55 -30.06 21.81
C GLN A 192 7.16 -29.55 22.19
N GLN A 193 7.08 -28.47 22.98
CA GLN A 193 5.82 -27.85 23.33
C GLN A 193 5.12 -27.27 22.10
N ALA A 194 5.86 -26.57 21.23
CA ALA A 194 5.34 -26.06 19.95
C ALA A 194 4.79 -27.18 19.05
N ILE A 195 5.45 -28.36 19.01
CA ILE A 195 4.98 -29.51 18.24
C ILE A 195 3.74 -30.17 18.88
N LYS A 196 3.63 -30.20 20.21
CA LYS A 196 2.45 -30.78 20.89
C LYS A 196 1.17 -30.07 20.47
N PHE A 197 1.18 -28.74 20.32
CA PHE A 197 0.03 -27.97 19.84
C PHE A 197 -0.47 -28.44 18.45
N LEU A 198 0.40 -28.99 17.60
CA LEU A 198 0.02 -29.50 16.27
C LEU A 198 -0.70 -30.86 16.31
N ASN A 199 -0.65 -31.59 17.42
CA ASN A 199 -1.16 -32.96 17.52
C ASN A 199 -2.61 -33.04 18.01
N ASP A 200 -3.17 -31.93 18.50
CA ASP A 200 -4.53 -31.88 19.06
C ASP A 200 -5.64 -31.69 18.01
N TYR A 201 -5.29 -31.62 16.72
CA TYR A 201 -6.22 -31.28 15.63
C TYR A 201 -6.55 -32.47 14.72
N THR A 202 -7.84 -32.64 14.40
CA THR A 202 -8.36 -33.61 13.44
C THR A 202 -8.37 -33.04 12.01
N PHE A 203 -7.99 -33.86 11.04
CA PHE A 203 -7.56 -33.44 9.70
C PHE A 203 -8.70 -33.06 8.75
N SER A 204 -8.43 -32.08 7.88
CA SER A 204 -9.00 -32.01 6.53
C SER A 204 -7.85 -32.06 5.50
N HIS A 205 -8.08 -32.58 4.29
CA HIS A 205 -7.02 -32.90 3.32
C HIS A 205 -6.19 -31.71 2.80
N ASN A 206 -6.55 -30.47 3.13
CA ASN A 206 -5.96 -29.26 2.53
C ASN A 206 -4.99 -28.50 3.46
N PHE A 207 -4.64 -29.05 4.62
CA PHE A 207 -3.76 -28.40 5.60
C PHE A 207 -2.51 -29.22 5.90
N GLN A 208 -1.39 -28.52 6.10
CA GLN A 208 -0.11 -29.11 6.48
C GLN A 208 0.32 -28.60 7.87
N LYS A 209 1.00 -29.49 8.61
CA LYS A 209 1.61 -29.16 9.89
C LYS A 209 2.91 -28.41 9.62
N VAL A 210 3.00 -27.19 10.12
CA VAL A 210 4.17 -26.31 9.97
C VAL A 210 4.77 -26.02 11.34
N LEU A 211 6.09 -26.10 11.44
CA LEU A 211 6.87 -25.63 12.57
C LEU A 211 7.75 -24.47 12.12
N PHE A 212 7.52 -23.29 12.68
CA PHE A 212 8.42 -22.16 12.55
C PHE A 212 9.60 -22.32 13.52
N GLU A 213 10.82 -22.19 13.02
CA GLU A 213 12.06 -22.07 13.78
C GLU A 213 12.63 -20.67 13.52
N ILE A 214 12.65 -19.84 14.55
CA ILE A 214 13.00 -18.41 14.40
C ILE A 214 14.22 -18.10 15.25
N ASP A 215 15.25 -17.55 14.60
CA ASP A 215 16.38 -16.92 15.28
C ASP A 215 16.10 -15.44 15.49
N ALA A 216 16.06 -14.99 16.74
CA ALA A 216 15.77 -13.61 17.10
C ALA A 216 16.94 -12.99 17.86
N ASP A 217 17.66 -12.09 17.19
CA ASP A 217 18.74 -11.31 17.78
C ASP A 217 18.21 -9.95 18.25
N PRO A 218 18.21 -9.67 19.58
CA PRO A 218 17.73 -8.40 20.10
C PRO A 218 18.69 -7.23 19.87
N GLN A 219 19.92 -7.46 19.38
CA GLN A 219 20.93 -6.40 19.20
C GLN A 219 20.78 -5.62 17.88
N LEU A 220 19.84 -5.99 17.02
CA LEU A 220 19.62 -5.27 15.76
C LEU A 220 18.92 -3.92 16.02
N ASP A 221 19.39 -2.87 15.35
CA ASP A 221 18.78 -1.53 15.45
C ASP A 221 17.37 -1.50 14.84
N HIS A 222 16.51 -0.63 15.38
CA HIS A 222 15.14 -0.35 14.87
C HIS A 222 14.21 -1.57 14.77
N LEU A 223 14.41 -2.60 15.61
CA LEU A 223 13.47 -3.73 15.71
C LEU A 223 12.18 -3.35 16.42
N LYS A 224 11.10 -4.00 16.02
CA LYS A 224 9.92 -4.10 16.87
C LYS A 224 10.21 -4.99 18.08
N SER A 225 9.66 -4.61 19.22
CA SER A 225 9.92 -5.25 20.50
C SER A 225 9.46 -6.70 20.53
N PHE A 226 10.22 -7.54 21.22
CA PHE A 226 9.83 -8.91 21.57
C PHE A 226 10.41 -9.28 22.93
N ALA A 227 9.60 -9.91 23.75
CA ALA A 227 9.93 -10.12 25.16
C ALA A 227 9.60 -11.54 25.61
N LYS A 228 10.33 -11.98 26.62
CA LYS A 228 9.95 -13.13 27.43
C LYS A 228 8.89 -12.70 28.43
N ILE A 229 7.66 -13.20 28.29
CA ILE A 229 6.51 -12.64 29.00
C ILE A 229 6.05 -13.45 30.21
N ASN A 230 6.82 -14.45 30.66
CA ASN A 230 6.47 -15.29 31.81
C ASN A 230 6.08 -14.51 33.08
N SER A 231 6.73 -13.38 33.35
CA SER A 231 6.50 -12.57 34.54
C SER A 231 5.27 -11.66 34.45
N ILE A 232 4.73 -11.46 33.24
CA ILE A 232 3.65 -10.49 32.95
C ILE A 232 2.46 -11.13 32.21
N SER A 233 2.55 -12.41 31.85
CA SER A 233 1.49 -13.19 31.22
C SER A 233 0.54 -13.77 32.27
N SER A 234 -0.71 -14.03 31.88
CA SER A 234 -1.65 -14.83 32.66
C SER A 234 -1.22 -16.30 32.78
N TYR A 235 -0.29 -16.75 31.93
CA TYR A 235 0.27 -18.11 31.92
C TYR A 235 1.79 -18.10 32.16
N ALA A 236 2.20 -18.08 33.43
CA ALA A 236 3.60 -17.95 33.80
C ALA A 236 4.51 -19.13 33.37
N ASN A 237 3.94 -20.30 33.09
CA ASN A 237 4.70 -21.54 32.89
C ASN A 237 4.99 -21.89 31.42
N GLU A 238 4.59 -21.06 30.46
CA GLU A 238 4.61 -21.41 29.03
C GLU A 238 5.93 -21.09 28.30
N GLN A 239 6.91 -20.52 29.02
CA GLN A 239 8.19 -20.07 28.44
C GLN A 239 8.00 -19.27 27.15
N GLU A 240 6.98 -18.41 27.16
CA GLU A 240 6.48 -17.70 25.99
C GLU A 240 7.36 -16.50 25.64
N ILE A 241 7.73 -16.40 24.36
CA ILE A 241 8.27 -15.19 23.75
C ILE A 241 7.19 -14.61 22.84
N LEU A 242 6.79 -13.37 23.11
CA LEU A 242 5.80 -12.65 22.33
C LEU A 242 6.48 -11.59 21.46
N PHE A 243 6.29 -11.68 20.15
CA PHE A 243 6.72 -10.62 19.22
C PHE A 243 5.56 -9.67 18.94
N MET A 244 5.91 -8.38 18.87
CA MET A 244 4.98 -7.33 18.47
C MET A 244 4.46 -7.58 17.04
N PHE A 245 3.19 -7.25 16.79
CA PHE A 245 2.63 -7.39 15.45
C PHE A 245 3.29 -6.45 14.44
N GLY A 246 3.37 -6.93 13.20
CA GLY A 246 4.16 -6.36 12.13
C GLY A 246 5.67 -6.54 12.31
N SER A 247 6.12 -7.46 13.16
CA SER A 247 7.53 -7.89 13.20
C SER A 247 7.92 -8.47 11.85
N ILE A 248 9.13 -8.16 11.42
CA ILE A 248 9.67 -8.53 10.12
C ILE A 248 10.66 -9.68 10.30
N PHE A 249 10.55 -10.66 9.42
CA PHE A 249 11.39 -11.85 9.43
C PHE A 249 11.87 -12.14 8.02
N ARG A 250 13.14 -12.52 7.87
CA ARG A 250 13.65 -13.04 6.61
C ARG A 250 13.42 -14.54 6.53
N LEU A 251 12.85 -15.00 5.43
CA LEU A 251 12.67 -16.42 5.17
C LEU A 251 13.99 -17.04 4.69
N VAL A 252 14.54 -17.99 5.44
CA VAL A 252 15.85 -18.60 5.15
C VAL A 252 15.70 -19.92 4.44
N ASN A 253 14.82 -20.78 4.92
CA ASN A 253 14.69 -22.14 4.41
C ASN A 253 13.32 -22.73 4.70
N VAL A 254 12.86 -23.64 3.84
CA VAL A 254 11.66 -24.45 4.04
C VAL A 254 12.04 -25.91 3.80
N LYS A 255 11.94 -26.75 4.84
CA LYS A 255 12.34 -28.16 4.83
C LYS A 255 11.14 -29.06 5.11
N GLN A 256 11.00 -30.16 4.36
CA GLN A 256 9.98 -31.17 4.67
C GLN A 256 10.62 -32.33 5.45
N GLU A 257 10.10 -32.65 6.64
CA GLU A 257 10.49 -33.84 7.39
C GLU A 257 9.71 -35.09 6.93
N LYS A 258 10.29 -36.27 7.18
CA LYS A 258 9.70 -37.58 6.80
C LYS A 258 8.36 -37.89 7.48
N ASN A 259 8.06 -37.22 8.59
CA ASN A 259 6.81 -37.36 9.37
C ASN A 259 5.67 -36.46 8.83
N GLY A 260 5.88 -35.73 7.72
CA GLY A 260 4.90 -34.80 7.16
C GLY A 260 4.91 -33.41 7.80
N LEU A 261 5.82 -33.14 8.74
CA LEU A 261 6.04 -31.81 9.32
C LEU A 261 6.89 -30.96 8.36
N CYS A 262 6.40 -29.78 8.02
CA CYS A 262 7.18 -28.78 7.29
C CYS A 262 7.86 -27.82 8.29
N ILE A 263 9.16 -27.62 8.17
CA ILE A 263 9.94 -26.70 9.00
C ILE A 263 10.26 -25.45 8.20
N ILE A 264 9.83 -24.31 8.70
CA ILE A 264 10.09 -23.00 8.12
C ILE A 264 11.11 -22.29 9.01
N GLN A 265 12.30 -22.01 8.48
CA GLN A 265 13.39 -21.36 9.20
C GLN A 265 13.42 -19.88 8.84
N MET A 266 13.36 -19.02 9.85
CA MET A 266 13.27 -17.57 9.72
C MET A 266 14.25 -16.87 10.65
N ILE A 267 14.69 -15.67 10.28
CA ILE A 267 15.54 -14.83 11.12
C ILE A 267 14.82 -13.50 11.34
N LEU A 268 14.67 -13.08 12.60
CA LEU A 268 14.18 -11.74 12.93
C LEU A 268 15.06 -10.72 12.25
N SER A 269 14.45 -9.82 11.48
CA SER A 269 15.16 -8.83 10.69
C SER A 269 14.61 -7.44 10.98
N ASN A 270 15.46 -6.43 10.87
CA ASN A 270 15.03 -5.04 10.80
C ASN A 270 14.82 -4.64 9.33
N HIS A 271 14.60 -3.35 9.07
CA HIS A 271 14.64 -2.80 7.71
C HIS A 271 16.08 -2.79 7.17
N SER A 272 16.70 -3.97 7.05
CA SER A 272 18.12 -4.16 6.70
C SER A 272 18.45 -3.85 5.24
N ASP A 273 17.45 -3.66 4.40
CA ASP A 273 17.65 -3.07 3.09
C ASP A 273 17.58 -1.54 3.23
N GLU A 274 18.71 -0.87 3.03
CA GLU A 274 18.84 0.59 3.05
C GLU A 274 17.75 1.25 2.19
N HIS A 275 17.36 0.61 1.08
CA HIS A 275 16.28 1.09 0.23
C HIS A 275 14.89 1.00 0.87
N LEU A 276 14.58 -0.09 1.60
CA LEU A 276 13.32 -0.23 2.33
C LEU A 276 13.19 0.82 3.41
N ARG A 277 14.29 1.06 4.13
CA ARG A 277 14.36 2.04 5.19
C ARG A 277 14.22 3.46 4.63
N ILE A 278 14.97 3.81 3.58
CA ILE A 278 14.84 5.10 2.91
C ILE A 278 13.41 5.30 2.40
N LEU A 279 12.79 4.29 1.80
CA LEU A 279 11.42 4.40 1.31
C LEU A 279 10.42 4.56 2.46
N PHE A 280 10.57 3.79 3.53
CA PHE A 280 9.74 3.92 4.72
C PHE A 280 9.91 5.29 5.39
N ASP A 281 11.15 5.75 5.55
CA ASP A 281 11.48 7.06 6.11
C ASP A 281 10.96 8.20 5.22
N ASN A 282 11.05 8.07 3.89
CA ASN A 282 10.51 9.04 2.95
C ASN A 282 8.99 9.15 3.07
N ILE A 283 8.27 8.03 3.04
CA ILE A 283 6.80 8.03 3.16
C ILE A 283 6.39 8.47 4.58
N LYS A 284 7.14 8.09 5.60
CA LYS A 284 6.93 8.55 6.97
C LYS A 284 7.10 10.07 7.08
N ASN A 285 8.14 10.64 6.47
CA ASN A 285 8.38 12.07 6.44
C ASN A 285 7.31 12.82 5.63
N GLU A 286 6.82 12.24 4.54
CA GLU A 286 5.78 12.82 3.68
C GLU A 286 4.42 12.92 4.39
N TYR A 287 4.03 11.92 5.20
CA TYR A 287 2.66 11.82 5.72
C TYR A 287 2.52 11.91 7.25
N SER A 288 3.58 11.61 8.02
CA SER A 288 3.56 11.65 9.48
C SER A 288 4.31 12.83 10.09
N GLY A 289 5.05 13.59 9.26
CA GLY A 289 5.99 14.60 9.74
C GLY A 289 7.19 13.99 10.50
N VAL A 290 8.15 14.84 10.86
CA VAL A 290 9.37 14.46 11.61
C VAL A 290 9.05 14.20 13.11
N ASN A 291 7.83 14.47 13.55
CA ASN A 291 7.45 14.42 14.96
C ASN A 291 7.25 12.98 15.47
N GLU A 292 7.53 12.76 16.76
CA GLU A 292 7.34 11.46 17.43
C GLU A 292 5.86 11.02 17.45
N GLU A 293 4.91 11.94 17.57
CA GLU A 293 3.47 11.63 17.60
C GLU A 293 2.79 11.80 16.22
N THR A 294 1.92 10.86 15.85
CA THR A 294 1.11 10.95 14.62
C THR A 294 -0.28 11.51 14.87
N SER A 295 -0.80 12.28 13.91
CA SER A 295 -2.17 12.82 13.94
C SER A 295 -3.18 11.88 13.29
N LEU A 296 -4.47 12.14 13.56
CA LEU A 296 -5.58 11.45 12.89
C LEU A 296 -5.65 11.78 11.38
N HIS A 297 -5.13 12.94 10.97
CA HIS A 297 -5.01 13.33 9.56
C HIS A 297 -4.04 12.40 8.83
N SER A 298 -2.85 12.16 9.41
CA SER A 298 -1.87 11.21 8.88
C SER A 298 -2.46 9.81 8.71
N PHE A 299 -3.26 9.36 9.68
CA PHE A 299 -3.95 8.07 9.60
C PHE A 299 -4.96 8.02 8.44
N GLY A 300 -5.75 9.07 8.25
CA GLY A 300 -6.64 9.20 7.08
C GLY A 300 -5.87 9.16 5.75
N ASN A 301 -4.71 9.83 5.67
CA ASN A 301 -3.87 9.81 4.47
C ASN A 301 -3.30 8.41 4.18
N ILE A 302 -2.84 7.67 5.20
CA ILE A 302 -2.38 6.28 5.03
C ILE A 302 -3.52 5.41 4.49
N LEU A 303 -4.74 5.56 5.02
CA LEU A 303 -5.91 4.82 4.52
C LEU A 303 -6.25 5.18 3.08
N TYR A 304 -6.12 6.46 2.70
CA TYR A 304 -6.25 6.91 1.32
C TYR A 304 -5.23 6.23 0.40
N GLN A 305 -3.95 6.15 0.81
CA GLN A 305 -2.91 5.47 0.02
C GLN A 305 -3.13 3.96 -0.10
N MET A 306 -3.73 3.35 0.93
CA MET A 306 -4.18 1.95 0.88
C MET A 306 -5.42 1.74 -0.01
N GLY A 307 -5.97 2.78 -0.64
CA GLY A 307 -7.21 2.72 -1.43
C GLY A 307 -8.48 2.55 -0.58
N LYS A 308 -8.39 2.69 0.75
CA LYS A 308 -9.52 2.56 1.68
C LYS A 308 -10.26 3.90 1.83
N TYR A 309 -10.77 4.43 0.71
CA TYR A 309 -11.29 5.80 0.61
C TYR A 309 -12.46 6.09 1.57
N ASP A 310 -13.40 5.16 1.75
CA ASP A 310 -14.54 5.37 2.64
C ASP A 310 -14.12 5.45 4.12
N LEU A 311 -13.10 4.67 4.51
CA LEU A 311 -12.52 4.76 5.85
C LEU A 311 -11.74 6.06 6.03
N ALA A 312 -10.95 6.47 5.02
CA ALA A 312 -10.26 7.75 5.05
C ALA A 312 -11.24 8.91 5.25
N GLU A 313 -12.33 8.94 4.47
CA GLU A 313 -13.41 9.93 4.60
C GLU A 313 -14.03 9.95 6.01
N LYS A 314 -14.37 8.78 6.55
CA LYS A 314 -14.90 8.62 7.91
C LYS A 314 -13.95 9.25 8.95
N TYR A 315 -12.65 8.99 8.84
CA TYR A 315 -11.67 9.48 9.82
C TYR A 315 -11.35 10.98 9.65
N PHE A 316 -11.41 11.52 8.43
CA PHE A 316 -11.34 12.98 8.24
C PHE A 316 -12.57 13.69 8.83
N HIS A 317 -13.77 13.13 8.68
CA HIS A 317 -14.97 13.66 9.35
C HIS A 317 -14.89 13.56 10.88
N ARG A 318 -14.35 12.45 11.41
CA ARG A 318 -14.08 12.34 12.85
C ARG A 318 -13.14 13.45 13.32
N LEU A 319 -12.05 13.68 12.60
CA LEU A 319 -11.10 14.74 12.92
C LEU A 319 -11.74 16.14 12.91
N LEU A 320 -12.59 16.44 11.92
CA LEU A 320 -13.33 17.71 11.87
C LEU A 320 -14.27 17.90 13.06
N ASN A 321 -14.86 16.82 13.59
CA ASN A 321 -15.73 16.90 14.77
C ASN A 321 -14.93 17.05 16.08
N ASP A 322 -13.73 16.49 16.12
CA ASP A 322 -12.86 16.51 17.31
C ASP A 322 -12.08 17.83 17.46
N LEU A 323 -11.83 18.55 16.35
CA LEU A 323 -11.05 19.79 16.36
C LEU A 323 -11.90 21.05 16.59
N PRO A 324 -11.39 22.04 17.34
CA PRO A 324 -11.96 23.39 17.37
C PRO A 324 -11.92 24.05 16.00
N SER A 325 -12.90 24.92 15.70
CA SER A 325 -13.08 25.55 14.39
C SER A 325 -11.90 26.41 13.89
N ASP A 326 -10.99 26.81 14.78
CA ASP A 326 -9.80 27.63 14.50
C ASP A 326 -8.51 26.80 14.35
N HIS A 327 -8.59 25.47 14.35
CA HIS A 327 -7.42 24.60 14.28
C HIS A 327 -6.84 24.52 12.87
N ASP A 328 -5.51 24.69 12.73
CA ASP A 328 -4.80 24.70 11.44
C ASP A 328 -5.03 23.43 10.59
N ASP A 329 -5.22 22.28 11.22
CA ASP A 329 -5.48 21.02 10.50
C ASP A 329 -6.89 20.93 9.85
N ILE A 330 -7.83 21.83 10.17
CA ILE A 330 -9.15 21.84 9.52
C ILE A 330 -9.01 22.10 8.02
N ALA A 331 -8.15 23.04 7.63
CA ALA A 331 -7.90 23.32 6.22
C ALA A 331 -7.35 22.10 5.49
N LYS A 332 -6.43 21.36 6.12
CA LYS A 332 -5.86 20.12 5.58
C LYS A 332 -6.91 19.01 5.49
N CYS A 333 -7.81 18.91 6.46
CA CYS A 333 -8.94 17.97 6.41
C CYS A 333 -9.88 18.26 5.24
N TYR A 334 -10.25 19.53 5.03
CA TYR A 334 -11.05 19.94 3.88
C TYR A 334 -10.35 19.65 2.56
N HIS A 335 -9.04 19.92 2.47
CA HIS A 335 -8.27 19.51 1.30
C HIS A 335 -8.35 18.00 1.05
N SER A 336 -8.09 17.16 2.05
CA SER A 336 -8.15 15.70 1.92
C SER A 336 -9.54 15.18 1.54
N LEU A 337 -10.62 15.77 2.08
CA LEU A 337 -12.00 15.48 1.68
C LEU A 337 -12.29 15.91 0.23
N GLY A 338 -11.73 17.04 -0.22
CA GLY A 338 -11.79 17.50 -1.60
C GLY A 338 -11.12 16.52 -2.57
N VAL A 339 -9.94 16.01 -2.21
CA VAL A 339 -9.24 14.98 -2.99
C VAL A 339 -10.03 13.67 -3.06
N LEU A 340 -10.63 13.23 -1.94
CA LEU A 340 -11.51 12.04 -1.93
C LEU A 340 -12.74 12.21 -2.83
N ALA A 341 -13.38 13.38 -2.80
CA ALA A 341 -14.50 13.69 -3.68
C ALA A 341 -14.08 13.70 -5.16
N LEU A 342 -12.87 14.17 -5.48
CA LEU A 342 -12.30 14.10 -6.83
C LEU A 342 -12.10 12.65 -7.30
N ILE A 343 -11.59 11.75 -6.44
CA ILE A 343 -11.48 10.32 -6.77
C ILE A 343 -12.84 9.68 -7.04
N LYS A 344 -13.87 10.11 -6.33
CA LYS A 344 -15.26 9.65 -6.53
C LYS A 344 -15.95 10.33 -7.71
N ASP A 345 -15.19 11.05 -8.56
CA ASP A 345 -15.67 11.84 -9.70
C ASP A 345 -16.77 12.87 -9.33
N ASN A 346 -16.86 13.26 -8.05
CA ASN A 346 -17.80 14.26 -7.58
C ASN A 346 -17.13 15.65 -7.55
N TYR A 347 -16.99 16.23 -8.74
CA TYR A 347 -16.27 17.47 -8.95
C TYR A 347 -16.83 18.66 -8.18
N ASP A 348 -18.15 18.78 -8.07
CA ASP A 348 -18.77 19.94 -7.41
C ASP A 348 -18.62 19.86 -5.88
N LEU A 349 -18.72 18.66 -5.30
CA LEU A 349 -18.40 18.44 -3.88
C LEU A 349 -16.91 18.68 -3.59
N SER A 350 -16.04 18.23 -4.49
CA SER A 350 -14.60 18.46 -4.40
C SER A 350 -14.26 19.95 -4.37
N LEU A 351 -14.85 20.74 -5.28
CA LEU A 351 -14.70 22.19 -5.30
C LEU A 351 -15.17 22.84 -4.00
N ASN A 352 -16.34 22.46 -3.47
CA ASN A 352 -16.87 22.99 -2.21
C ASN A 352 -15.91 22.73 -1.04
N TRP A 353 -15.35 21.52 -0.95
CA TRP A 353 -14.35 21.22 0.08
C TRP A 353 -13.07 22.06 -0.09
N HIS A 354 -12.58 22.21 -1.32
CA HIS A 354 -11.43 23.06 -1.56
C HIS A 354 -11.72 24.53 -1.24
N GLU A 355 -12.90 25.06 -1.58
CA GLU A 355 -13.33 26.42 -1.21
C GLU A 355 -13.29 26.64 0.30
N LYS A 356 -13.84 25.71 1.10
CA LYS A 356 -13.75 25.76 2.57
C LYS A 356 -12.32 25.74 3.08
N SER A 357 -11.43 24.99 2.41
CA SER A 357 -10.00 24.97 2.75
C SER A 357 -9.36 26.34 2.45
N LEU A 358 -9.65 26.91 1.28
CA LEU A 358 -9.12 28.21 0.84
C LEU A 358 -9.52 29.37 1.77
N GLU A 359 -10.69 29.33 2.40
CA GLU A 359 -11.15 30.35 3.37
C GLU A 359 -10.28 30.45 4.62
N ILE A 360 -9.58 29.36 4.98
CA ILE A 360 -8.77 29.24 6.20
C ILE A 360 -7.28 29.46 5.91
N LEU A 361 -6.82 29.03 4.73
CA LEU A 361 -5.40 28.99 4.39
C LEU A 361 -4.80 30.38 4.21
N LYS A 362 -3.58 30.54 4.74
CA LYS A 362 -2.82 31.79 4.64
C LYS A 362 -2.13 31.90 3.28
N PRO A 363 -1.80 33.12 2.81
CA PRO A 363 -0.93 33.29 1.65
C PRO A 363 0.40 32.55 1.84
N ASN A 364 0.87 31.88 0.79
CA ASN A 364 2.07 31.04 0.78
C ASN A 364 2.03 29.79 1.68
N ASP A 365 0.85 29.34 2.10
CA ASP A 365 0.72 28.03 2.75
C ASP A 365 0.92 26.89 1.71
N PRO A 366 1.77 25.88 1.97
CA PRO A 366 1.88 24.70 1.09
C PRO A 366 0.54 24.03 0.77
N CYS A 367 -0.38 23.94 1.73
CA CYS A 367 -1.70 23.33 1.53
C CYS A 367 -2.58 24.17 0.58
N LEU A 368 -2.30 25.48 0.44
CA LEU A 368 -2.95 26.35 -0.55
C LEU A 368 -2.55 25.96 -1.96
N ALA A 369 -1.26 25.65 -2.17
CA ALA A 369 -0.77 25.15 -3.44
C ALA A 369 -1.38 23.78 -3.80
N ASP A 370 -1.52 22.89 -2.81
CA ASP A 370 -2.16 21.58 -2.99
C ASP A 370 -3.64 21.71 -3.40
N CYS A 371 -4.36 22.65 -2.77
CA CYS A 371 -5.74 22.98 -3.15
C CYS A 371 -5.83 23.52 -4.57
N TYR A 372 -4.97 24.49 -4.94
CA TYR A 372 -4.97 25.01 -6.30
C TYR A 372 -4.61 23.96 -7.35
N HIS A 373 -3.66 23.07 -7.07
CA HIS A 373 -3.37 21.96 -7.96
C HIS A 373 -4.59 21.05 -8.15
N SER A 374 -5.27 20.70 -7.05
CA SER A 374 -6.47 19.84 -7.08
C SER A 374 -7.62 20.50 -7.85
N ILE A 375 -7.84 21.81 -7.65
CA ILE A 375 -8.81 22.60 -8.44
C ILE A 375 -8.43 22.62 -9.92
N GLY A 376 -7.15 22.76 -10.25
CA GLY A 376 -6.64 22.65 -11.62
C GLY A 376 -6.98 21.31 -12.26
N CYS A 377 -6.76 20.21 -11.52
CA CYS A 377 -7.15 18.86 -11.94
C CYS A 377 -8.66 18.74 -12.20
N ILE A 378 -9.49 19.32 -11.32
CA ILE A 378 -10.96 19.33 -11.49
C ILE A 378 -11.34 20.05 -12.79
N TYR A 379 -10.83 21.26 -13.03
CA TYR A 379 -11.15 22.02 -14.23
C TYR A 379 -10.63 21.34 -15.50
N GLN A 380 -9.48 20.67 -15.44
CA GLN A 380 -8.98 19.86 -16.54
C GLN A 380 -9.95 18.72 -16.88
N LYS A 381 -10.46 18.01 -15.87
CA LYS A 381 -11.46 16.94 -16.05
C LYS A 381 -12.79 17.45 -16.58
N LYS A 382 -13.21 18.66 -16.20
CA LYS A 382 -14.40 19.34 -16.74
C LYS A 382 -14.17 19.97 -18.13
N GLY A 383 -12.97 19.88 -18.70
CA GLY A 383 -12.64 20.43 -20.03
C GLY A 383 -12.39 21.93 -20.08
N HIS A 384 -12.22 22.59 -18.93
CA HIS A 384 -11.92 24.02 -18.83
C HIS A 384 -10.42 24.28 -18.78
N SER A 385 -9.70 24.03 -19.89
CA SER A 385 -8.23 24.07 -19.97
C SER A 385 -7.60 25.38 -19.48
N LYS A 386 -8.19 26.54 -19.83
CA LYS A 386 -7.68 27.85 -19.39
C LYS A 386 -7.72 28.02 -17.87
N LEU A 387 -8.85 27.68 -17.24
CA LEU A 387 -8.98 27.74 -15.77
C LEU A 387 -8.03 26.76 -15.10
N ALA A 388 -7.89 25.55 -15.65
CA ALA A 388 -6.95 24.57 -15.13
C ALA A 388 -5.50 25.10 -15.12
N LEU A 389 -5.05 25.70 -16.23
CA LEU A 389 -3.74 26.33 -16.33
C LEU A 389 -3.55 27.48 -15.32
N GLU A 390 -4.55 28.35 -15.15
CA GLU A 390 -4.50 29.43 -14.15
C GLU A 390 -4.30 28.90 -12.72
N PHE A 391 -5.00 27.84 -12.34
CA PHE A 391 -4.85 27.22 -11.03
C PHE A 391 -3.54 26.46 -10.87
N TYR A 392 -3.05 25.80 -11.92
CA TYR A 392 -1.73 25.18 -11.94
C TYR A 392 -0.62 26.23 -11.77
N ASP A 393 -0.69 27.38 -12.44
CA ASP A 393 0.27 28.47 -12.28
C ASP A 393 0.27 29.03 -10.85
N LYS A 394 -0.91 29.20 -10.23
CA LYS A 394 -1.00 29.61 -8.82
C LYS A 394 -0.32 28.61 -7.88
N SER A 395 -0.56 27.32 -8.10
CA SER A 395 0.05 26.24 -7.32
C SER A 395 1.58 26.23 -7.47
N LEU A 396 2.08 26.28 -8.70
CA LEU A 396 3.51 26.31 -9.00
C LEU A 396 4.23 27.49 -8.33
N ASN A 397 3.64 28.69 -8.38
CA ASN A 397 4.23 29.87 -7.76
C ASN A 397 4.41 29.71 -6.25
N ILE A 398 3.41 29.15 -5.57
CA ILE A 398 3.50 28.93 -4.11
C ILE A 398 4.52 27.84 -3.79
N TRP A 399 4.44 26.68 -4.45
CA TRP A 399 5.41 25.59 -4.18
C TRP A 399 6.86 26.00 -4.44
N LYS A 400 7.13 26.75 -5.51
CA LYS A 400 8.47 27.30 -5.79
C LYS A 400 8.96 28.22 -4.67
N ASN A 401 8.08 29.07 -4.15
CA ASN A 401 8.41 29.97 -3.05
C ASN A 401 8.65 29.23 -1.73
N CYS A 402 7.89 28.16 -1.45
CA CYS A 402 7.98 27.41 -0.20
C CYS A 402 9.16 26.41 -0.18
N PHE A 403 9.37 25.70 -1.29
CA PHE A 403 10.24 24.50 -1.34
C PHE A 403 11.34 24.58 -2.40
N GLY A 404 11.36 25.62 -3.23
CA GLY A 404 12.30 25.79 -4.33
C GLY A 404 11.87 25.10 -5.64
N GLU A 405 12.69 25.26 -6.67
CA GLU A 405 12.38 24.83 -8.05
C GLU A 405 12.40 23.31 -8.26
N ASP A 406 13.02 22.55 -7.36
CA ASP A 406 13.21 21.10 -7.48
C ASP A 406 12.22 20.29 -6.63
N TYR A 407 11.17 20.93 -6.10
CA TYR A 407 10.15 20.24 -5.31
C TYR A 407 9.36 19.23 -6.15
N HIS A 408 9.23 17.99 -5.67
CA HIS A 408 8.72 16.88 -6.49
C HIS A 408 7.30 17.11 -7.06
N GLN A 409 6.37 17.72 -6.31
CA GLN A 409 5.00 17.97 -6.78
C GLN A 409 4.94 18.97 -7.96
N ILE A 410 5.96 19.82 -8.13
CA ILE A 410 6.10 20.71 -9.30
C ILE A 410 6.16 19.87 -10.59
N ALA A 411 6.82 18.71 -10.55
CA ALA A 411 6.94 17.85 -11.73
C ALA A 411 5.58 17.30 -12.18
N ASP A 412 4.70 16.92 -11.25
CA ASP A 412 3.37 16.40 -11.57
C ASP A 412 2.45 17.48 -12.13
N CYS A 413 2.50 18.68 -11.54
CA CYS A 413 1.77 19.83 -12.06
C CYS A 413 2.23 20.24 -13.46
N LEU A 414 3.54 20.33 -13.69
CA LEU A 414 4.11 20.58 -15.02
C LEU A 414 3.71 19.48 -16.02
N ASN A 415 3.68 18.21 -15.59
CA ASN A 415 3.22 17.13 -16.46
C ASN A 415 1.75 17.32 -16.88
N ASN A 416 0.87 17.68 -15.94
CA ASN A 416 -0.54 17.93 -16.24
C ASN A 416 -0.74 19.14 -17.16
N MET A 417 0.01 20.22 -16.94
CA MET A 417 0.05 21.37 -17.85
C MET A 417 0.55 20.97 -19.24
N GLY A 418 1.57 20.11 -19.32
CA GLY A 418 2.09 19.56 -20.58
C GLY A 418 1.02 18.84 -21.38
N CYS A 419 0.25 17.96 -20.73
CA CYS A 419 -0.88 17.27 -21.35
C CYS A 419 -2.00 18.23 -21.79
N LEU A 420 -2.27 19.30 -21.03
CA LEU A 420 -3.22 20.33 -21.45
C LEU A 420 -2.75 21.04 -22.72
N TYR A 421 -1.50 21.50 -22.74
CA TYR A 421 -0.93 22.14 -23.93
C TYR A 421 -0.87 21.20 -25.14
N GLU A 422 -0.60 19.91 -24.92
CA GLU A 422 -0.68 18.88 -25.97
C GLU A 422 -2.10 18.80 -26.56
N SER A 423 -3.14 18.74 -25.70
CA SER A 423 -4.54 18.70 -26.15
C SER A 423 -4.96 19.96 -26.92
N GLU A 424 -4.35 21.11 -26.62
CA GLU A 424 -4.54 22.38 -27.33
C GLU A 424 -3.63 22.49 -28.57
N LYS A 425 -2.86 21.45 -28.91
CA LYS A 425 -1.86 21.41 -30.00
C LYS A 425 -0.75 22.46 -29.86
N ASN A 426 -0.52 22.97 -28.65
CA ASN A 426 0.59 23.84 -28.31
C ASN A 426 1.83 23.00 -27.94
N TYR A 427 2.35 22.29 -28.92
CA TYR A 427 3.41 21.30 -28.72
C TYR A 427 4.71 21.90 -28.16
N SER A 428 5.03 23.16 -28.47
CA SER A 428 6.23 23.83 -27.93
C SER A 428 6.15 24.02 -26.42
N LYS A 429 5.02 24.52 -25.90
CA LYS A 429 4.80 24.63 -24.45
C LYS A 429 4.67 23.27 -23.77
N ALA A 430 4.00 22.31 -24.42
CA ALA A 430 3.89 20.95 -23.90
C ALA A 430 5.28 20.32 -23.72
N LEU A 431 6.16 20.45 -24.72
CA LEU A 431 7.54 19.97 -24.67
C LEU A 431 8.34 20.63 -23.54
N GLU A 432 8.21 21.95 -23.37
CA GLU A 432 8.88 22.69 -22.29
C GLU A 432 8.44 22.17 -20.91
N CYS A 433 7.13 22.04 -20.69
CA CYS A 433 6.55 21.50 -19.46
C CYS A 433 7.06 20.09 -19.16
N HIS A 434 6.98 19.16 -20.12
CA HIS A 434 7.42 17.78 -19.93
C HIS A 434 8.94 17.67 -19.70
N LYS A 435 9.76 18.47 -20.38
CA LYS A 435 11.22 18.50 -20.14
C LYS A 435 11.58 19.03 -18.75
N LYS A 436 10.90 20.08 -18.27
CA LYS A 436 11.09 20.58 -16.90
C LYS A 436 10.66 19.54 -15.86
N ALA A 437 9.51 18.90 -16.06
CA ALA A 437 9.05 17.81 -15.20
C ALA A 437 10.07 16.64 -15.13
N LEU A 438 10.60 16.22 -16.29
CA LEU A 438 11.64 15.19 -16.35
C LEU A 438 12.92 15.61 -15.60
N SER A 439 13.35 16.87 -15.73
CA SER A 439 14.53 17.39 -15.03
C SER A 439 14.39 17.30 -13.51
N ILE A 440 13.23 17.69 -12.98
CA ILE A 440 12.93 17.60 -11.54
C ILE A 440 12.87 16.13 -11.10
N ARG A 441 12.15 15.28 -11.83
CA ARG A 441 12.06 13.84 -11.52
C ARG A 441 13.43 13.16 -11.51
N LYS A 442 14.36 13.53 -12.39
CA LYS A 442 15.73 13.00 -12.38
C LYS A 442 16.54 13.35 -11.13
N LYS A 443 16.21 14.47 -10.46
CA LYS A 443 16.86 14.89 -9.21
C LYS A 443 16.26 14.19 -7.99
N CYS A 444 14.94 13.94 -8.03
CA CYS A 444 14.20 13.46 -6.85
C CYS A 444 13.96 11.94 -6.86
N LEU A 445 14.03 11.26 -8.01
CA LEU A 445 13.68 9.85 -8.15
C LEU A 445 14.90 8.98 -8.52
N PRO A 446 14.88 7.69 -8.13
CA PRO A 446 15.87 6.70 -8.59
C PRO A 446 15.92 6.59 -10.11
N LYS A 447 17.09 6.23 -10.66
CA LYS A 447 17.37 6.22 -12.11
C LYS A 447 16.40 5.40 -12.97
N ASN A 448 15.78 4.36 -12.42
CA ASN A 448 14.86 3.47 -13.14
C ASN A 448 13.38 3.68 -12.75
N HIS A 449 13.05 4.70 -11.97
CA HIS A 449 11.67 4.92 -11.51
C HIS A 449 10.68 5.04 -12.68
N SER A 450 9.51 4.40 -12.56
CA SER A 450 8.49 4.34 -13.62
C SER A 450 8.08 5.71 -14.17
N ASP A 451 8.04 6.73 -13.30
CA ASP A 451 7.65 8.10 -13.68
C ASP A 451 8.67 8.79 -14.60
N LEU A 452 9.94 8.38 -14.55
CA LEU A 452 10.93 8.80 -15.55
C LEU A 452 10.57 8.20 -16.91
N GLY A 453 10.21 6.91 -16.95
CA GLY A 453 9.73 6.24 -18.14
C GLY A 453 8.48 6.91 -18.73
N ALA A 454 7.52 7.31 -17.87
CA ALA A 454 6.35 8.06 -18.30
C ALA A 454 6.70 9.44 -18.88
N SER A 455 7.59 10.20 -18.22
CA SER A 455 8.07 11.48 -18.73
C SER A 455 8.72 11.37 -20.11
N TYR A 456 9.59 10.38 -20.31
CA TYR A 456 10.20 10.11 -21.61
C TYR A 456 9.14 9.76 -22.67
N ASN A 457 8.13 8.96 -22.32
CA ASN A 457 7.04 8.64 -23.25
C ASN A 457 6.27 9.89 -23.68
N ASN A 458 5.93 10.78 -22.73
CA ASN A 458 5.19 12.01 -23.04
C ASN A 458 6.02 12.94 -23.95
N ILE A 459 7.32 13.09 -23.69
CA ILE A 459 8.22 13.83 -24.58
C ILE A 459 8.26 13.20 -25.98
N GLY A 460 8.31 11.86 -26.07
CA GLY A 460 8.25 11.12 -27.32
C GLY A 460 6.96 11.40 -28.11
N ASN A 461 5.81 11.45 -27.43
CA ASN A 461 4.52 11.81 -28.06
C ASN A 461 4.58 13.22 -28.67
N ILE A 462 5.12 14.20 -27.95
CA ILE A 462 5.24 15.56 -28.47
C ILE A 462 6.15 15.61 -29.71
N TYR A 463 7.28 14.91 -29.69
CA TYR A 463 8.16 14.83 -30.86
C TYR A 463 7.52 14.13 -32.05
N LEU A 464 6.69 13.10 -31.81
CA LEU A 464 5.89 12.45 -32.85
C LEU A 464 4.91 13.45 -33.48
N CYS A 465 4.19 14.24 -32.67
CA CYS A 465 3.29 15.28 -33.17
C CYS A 465 3.99 16.41 -33.92
N LEU A 466 5.28 16.65 -33.63
CA LEU A 466 6.14 17.60 -34.34
C LEU A 466 6.80 16.98 -35.59
N GLU A 467 6.52 15.71 -35.91
CA GLU A 467 7.14 14.94 -36.99
C GLU A 467 8.67 14.79 -36.85
N GLU A 468 9.21 15.00 -35.65
CA GLU A 468 10.62 14.80 -35.29
C GLU A 468 10.88 13.34 -34.89
N TYR A 469 10.68 12.43 -35.85
CA TYR A 469 10.60 10.99 -35.61
C TYR A 469 11.84 10.38 -34.93
N ASP A 470 13.04 10.86 -35.22
CA ASP A 470 14.27 10.32 -34.61
C ASP A 470 14.36 10.66 -33.12
N LEU A 471 13.94 11.87 -32.73
CA LEU A 471 13.86 12.28 -31.33
C LEU A 471 12.72 11.57 -30.60
N ALA A 472 11.59 11.31 -31.28
CA ALA A 472 10.52 10.49 -30.74
C ALA A 472 11.01 9.07 -30.40
N LEU A 473 11.69 8.41 -31.34
CA LEU A 473 12.28 7.08 -31.14
C LEU A 473 13.30 7.07 -30.00
N GLU A 474 14.17 8.07 -29.91
CA GLU A 474 15.15 8.17 -28.80
C GLU A 474 14.45 8.18 -27.44
N ASN A 475 13.40 9.00 -27.30
CA ASN A 475 12.65 9.13 -26.06
C ASN A 475 11.81 7.88 -25.75
N TYR A 476 11.16 7.26 -26.73
CA TYR A 476 10.44 6.01 -26.52
C TYR A 476 11.38 4.85 -26.16
N ASN A 477 12.57 4.77 -26.74
CA ASN A 477 13.56 3.76 -26.35
C ASN A 477 14.05 3.97 -24.91
N HIS A 478 14.31 5.21 -24.48
CA HIS A 478 14.60 5.49 -23.06
C HIS A 478 13.43 5.09 -22.15
N SER A 479 12.20 5.40 -22.55
CA SER A 479 11.00 4.99 -21.81
C SER A 479 10.91 3.46 -21.70
N TYR A 480 11.13 2.74 -22.80
CA TYR A 480 11.09 1.29 -22.86
C TYR A 480 12.17 0.65 -21.98
N GLU A 481 13.41 1.12 -22.05
CA GLU A 481 14.52 0.58 -21.25
C GLU A 481 14.31 0.78 -19.75
N ILE A 482 13.77 1.93 -19.34
CA ILE A 482 13.38 2.17 -17.95
C ILE A 482 12.24 1.22 -17.57
N LYS A 483 11.14 1.23 -18.34
CA LYS A 483 9.96 0.39 -18.08
C LYS A 483 10.26 -1.10 -18.05
N LYS A 484 11.21 -1.58 -18.88
CA LYS A 484 11.60 -2.99 -18.98
C LYS A 484 12.38 -3.44 -17.77
N LYS A 485 13.19 -2.55 -17.19
CA LYS A 485 13.81 -2.77 -15.89
C LYS A 485 12.74 -2.66 -14.80
N SER A 486 11.76 -1.77 -15.02
CA SER A 486 10.81 -1.34 -14.01
C SER A 486 9.45 -1.97 -13.91
N LEU A 487 9.14 -2.93 -14.74
CA LEU A 487 7.81 -3.51 -14.74
C LEU A 487 7.94 -5.00 -15.04
N PRO A 488 6.98 -5.82 -14.58
CA PRO A 488 6.86 -7.19 -15.06
C PRO A 488 6.87 -7.21 -16.59
N SER A 489 7.46 -8.26 -17.17
CA SER A 489 7.64 -8.39 -18.63
C SER A 489 6.32 -8.32 -19.43
N GLN A 490 5.18 -8.57 -18.79
CA GLN A 490 3.84 -8.55 -19.35
C GLN A 490 3.05 -7.29 -18.99
N HIS A 491 3.69 -6.27 -18.42
CA HIS A 491 2.97 -5.07 -18.01
C HIS A 491 2.45 -4.28 -19.22
N PRO A 492 1.16 -3.89 -19.27
CA PRO A 492 0.56 -3.18 -20.40
C PRO A 492 1.31 -1.91 -20.83
N SER A 493 1.95 -1.20 -19.89
CA SER A 493 2.72 0.01 -20.20
C SER A 493 3.96 -0.23 -21.08
N LEU A 494 4.51 -1.45 -21.10
CA LEU A 494 5.56 -1.85 -22.04
C LEU A 494 5.00 -1.94 -23.46
N ALA A 495 3.85 -2.57 -23.59
CA ALA A 495 3.14 -2.72 -24.86
C ALA A 495 2.75 -1.36 -25.45
N SER A 496 2.24 -0.43 -24.63
CA SER A 496 1.94 0.94 -25.09
C SER A 496 3.17 1.68 -25.63
N THR A 497 4.35 1.50 -25.04
CA THR A 497 5.57 2.12 -25.57
C THR A 497 6.04 1.44 -26.87
N LEU A 498 5.91 0.12 -26.98
CA LEU A 498 6.20 -0.60 -28.22
C LEU A 498 5.25 -0.20 -29.36
N GLU A 499 3.96 -0.02 -29.06
CA GLU A 499 2.97 0.49 -30.00
C GLU A 499 3.33 1.90 -30.48
N ASN A 500 3.73 2.81 -29.59
CA ASN A 500 4.20 4.14 -29.97
C ASN A 500 5.43 4.08 -30.89
N ILE A 501 6.39 3.19 -30.63
CA ILE A 501 7.54 2.97 -31.51
C ILE A 501 7.08 2.44 -32.88
N GLY A 502 6.13 1.50 -32.90
CA GLY A 502 5.50 0.99 -34.13
C GLY A 502 4.86 2.11 -34.95
N LEU A 503 4.13 3.01 -34.30
CA LEU A 503 3.51 4.17 -34.92
C LEU A 503 4.55 5.11 -35.56
N VAL A 504 5.68 5.36 -34.89
CA VAL A 504 6.75 6.18 -35.50
C VAL A 504 7.29 5.53 -36.77
N TYR A 505 7.50 4.20 -36.78
CA TYR A 505 7.94 3.50 -37.99
C TYR A 505 6.87 3.48 -39.08
N GLU A 506 5.58 3.43 -38.71
CA GLU A 506 4.48 3.53 -39.66
C GLU A 506 4.48 4.90 -40.37
N GLU A 507 4.64 6.00 -39.62
CA GLU A 507 4.74 7.36 -40.17
C GLU A 507 6.00 7.55 -41.04
N LYS A 508 7.13 6.94 -40.65
CA LYS A 508 8.35 6.85 -41.49
C LYS A 508 8.19 5.92 -42.71
N LYS A 509 7.01 5.31 -42.92
CA LYS A 509 6.70 4.35 -44.00
C LYS A 509 7.57 3.08 -43.97
N SER A 510 8.19 2.80 -42.83
CA SER A 510 8.99 1.59 -42.59
C SER A 510 8.07 0.48 -42.07
N PHE A 511 7.13 0.06 -42.91
CA PHE A 511 6.00 -0.76 -42.48
C PHE A 511 6.38 -2.14 -41.92
N GLN A 512 7.49 -2.73 -42.37
CA GLN A 512 7.96 -4.00 -41.82
C GLN A 512 8.39 -3.82 -40.34
N LEU A 513 9.14 -2.77 -40.03
CA LEU A 513 9.53 -2.47 -38.65
C LEU A 513 8.31 -2.11 -37.79
N ALA A 514 7.37 -1.34 -38.34
CA ALA A 514 6.12 -1.02 -37.65
C ALA A 514 5.36 -2.29 -37.25
N LEU A 515 5.20 -3.23 -38.18
CA LEU A 515 4.56 -4.52 -37.93
C LEU A 515 5.27 -5.32 -36.84
N ASP A 516 6.60 -5.40 -36.88
CA ASP A 516 7.39 -6.12 -35.88
C ASP A 516 7.18 -5.56 -34.45
N TYR A 517 7.06 -4.23 -34.32
CA TYR A 517 6.78 -3.60 -33.02
C TYR A 517 5.33 -3.76 -32.58
N TYR A 518 4.37 -3.65 -33.51
CA TYR A 518 2.96 -3.88 -33.20
C TYR A 518 2.68 -5.33 -32.76
N GLU A 519 3.31 -6.34 -33.37
CA GLU A 519 3.16 -7.74 -32.93
C GLU A 519 3.75 -7.97 -31.53
N LYS A 520 4.88 -7.32 -31.20
CA LYS A 520 5.44 -7.38 -29.83
C LYS A 520 4.49 -6.76 -28.80
N ALA A 521 3.86 -5.62 -29.14
CA ALA A 521 2.85 -5.00 -28.27
C ALA A 521 1.60 -5.89 -28.13
N ALA A 522 1.13 -6.46 -29.24
CA ALA A 522 -0.05 -7.33 -29.27
C ALA A 522 0.15 -8.60 -28.43
N ALA A 523 1.35 -9.21 -28.46
CA ALA A 523 1.66 -10.38 -27.61
C ALA A 523 1.39 -10.09 -26.13
N ILE A 524 1.87 -8.95 -25.61
CA ILE A 524 1.66 -8.54 -24.23
C ILE A 524 0.17 -8.23 -23.96
N PHE A 525 -0.51 -7.51 -24.84
CA PHE A 525 -1.93 -7.19 -24.65
C PHE A 525 -2.83 -8.43 -24.68
N ARG A 526 -2.56 -9.40 -25.57
CA ARG A 526 -3.29 -10.68 -25.68
C ARG A 526 -3.11 -11.56 -24.43
N GLU A 527 -1.93 -11.51 -23.79
CA GLU A 527 -1.68 -12.23 -22.53
C GLU A 527 -2.33 -11.54 -21.32
N THR A 528 -2.41 -10.20 -21.33
CA THR A 528 -2.85 -9.43 -20.16
C THR A 528 -4.37 -9.22 -20.13
N PHE A 529 -4.99 -9.06 -21.29
CA PHE A 529 -6.40 -8.68 -21.40
C PHE A 529 -7.21 -9.73 -22.16
N SER A 530 -8.54 -9.73 -21.95
CA SER A 530 -9.43 -10.54 -22.78
C SER A 530 -9.40 -10.05 -24.23
N SER A 531 -9.74 -10.94 -25.17
CA SER A 531 -9.82 -10.61 -26.59
C SER A 531 -10.82 -9.49 -26.93
N SER A 532 -11.76 -9.21 -26.03
CA SER A 532 -12.75 -8.14 -26.17
C SER A 532 -12.30 -6.79 -25.61
N HIS A 533 -11.11 -6.70 -25.01
CA HIS A 533 -10.60 -5.49 -24.41
C HIS A 533 -10.18 -4.47 -25.49
N SER A 534 -10.45 -3.18 -25.27
CA SER A 534 -10.21 -2.11 -26.27
C SER A 534 -8.78 -2.12 -26.79
N ARG A 535 -7.79 -2.22 -25.90
CA ARG A 535 -6.36 -2.26 -26.26
C ARG A 535 -5.97 -3.42 -27.18
N VAL A 536 -6.61 -4.60 -27.03
CA VAL A 536 -6.38 -5.73 -27.93
C VAL A 536 -7.02 -5.45 -29.29
N ILE A 537 -8.21 -4.87 -29.31
CA ILE A 537 -8.89 -4.52 -30.57
C ILE A 537 -8.11 -3.44 -31.33
N GLU A 538 -7.66 -2.40 -30.64
CA GLU A 538 -6.87 -1.28 -31.21
C GLU A 538 -5.58 -1.78 -31.86
N ILE A 539 -4.77 -2.58 -31.14
CA ILE A 539 -3.50 -3.06 -31.69
C ILE A 539 -3.69 -3.99 -32.90
N GLU A 540 -4.75 -4.80 -32.92
CA GLU A 540 -5.08 -5.65 -34.07
C GLU A 540 -5.48 -4.81 -35.29
N GLN A 541 -6.21 -3.71 -35.07
CA GLN A 541 -6.53 -2.76 -36.14
C GLN A 541 -5.28 -2.10 -36.71
N ASP A 542 -4.33 -1.71 -35.86
CA ASP A 542 -3.03 -1.17 -36.26
C ASP A 542 -2.22 -2.18 -37.09
N ILE A 543 -2.17 -3.45 -36.66
CA ILE A 543 -1.54 -4.54 -37.41
C ILE A 543 -2.20 -4.71 -38.78
N GLN A 544 -3.53 -4.80 -38.85
CA GLN A 544 -4.24 -4.94 -40.14
C GLN A 544 -4.02 -3.74 -41.06
N ARG A 545 -4.00 -2.52 -40.49
CA ARG A 545 -3.71 -1.28 -41.23
C ARG A 545 -2.33 -1.36 -41.87
N VAL A 546 -1.28 -1.69 -41.10
CA VAL A 546 0.09 -1.79 -41.63
C VAL A 546 0.24 -2.94 -42.64
N LEU A 547 -0.36 -4.10 -42.40
CA LEU A 547 -0.36 -5.22 -43.36
C LEU A 547 -0.97 -4.84 -44.70
N SER A 548 -2.03 -4.03 -44.71
CA SER A 548 -2.63 -3.53 -45.95
C SER A 548 -1.67 -2.60 -46.72
N LYS A 549 -0.92 -1.75 -46.01
CA LYS A 549 0.09 -0.84 -46.58
C LYS A 549 1.32 -1.60 -47.12
N LEU A 550 1.74 -2.68 -46.45
CA LEU A 550 2.79 -3.57 -46.95
C LEU A 550 2.39 -4.25 -48.26
N LYS A 551 1.16 -4.76 -48.33
CA LYS A 551 0.63 -5.39 -49.54
C LYS A 551 0.61 -4.42 -50.72
N SER A 552 0.16 -3.18 -50.52
CA SER A 552 0.10 -2.18 -51.60
C SER A 552 1.49 -1.74 -52.10
N GLN A 553 2.51 -1.68 -51.24
CA GLN A 553 3.89 -1.44 -51.66
C GLN A 553 4.45 -2.60 -52.51
N GLY A 554 4.12 -3.85 -52.18
CA GLY A 554 4.53 -5.03 -52.95
C GLY A 554 3.91 -5.09 -54.36
N THR A 555 2.65 -4.67 -54.51
CA THR A 555 1.94 -4.71 -55.81
C THR A 555 2.50 -3.69 -56.83
N THR A 556 3.14 -2.61 -56.37
CA THR A 556 3.63 -1.53 -57.24
C THR A 556 4.90 -1.91 -58.02
N ILE A 557 5.62 -2.97 -57.61
CA ILE A 557 6.88 -3.38 -58.24
C ILE A 557 6.68 -4.36 -59.41
N VAL A 558 5.49 -4.98 -59.56
CA VAL A 558 5.27 -6.08 -60.52
C VAL A 558 4.66 -5.61 -61.86
N SER A 559 4.33 -4.34 -62.05
CA SER A 559 3.67 -3.85 -63.28
C SER A 559 4.55 -3.03 -64.24
N ARG A 560 5.87 -3.23 -64.22
CA ARG A 560 6.76 -2.73 -65.28
C ARG A 560 7.71 -3.83 -65.69
N PHE A 561 7.31 -4.64 -66.67
CA PHE A 561 8.11 -5.05 -67.83
C PHE A 561 7.19 -5.66 -68.90
#